data_AF-A0A538BZV8-F1
#
_entry.id   AF-A0A538BZV8-F1
#
_cell.length_a   1.000
_cell.length_b   1.000
_cell.length_c   1.000
_cell.angle_alpha   90.00
_cell.angle_beta   90.00
_cell.angle_gamma   90.00
#
_symmetry.space_group_name_H-M   'P 1'
#
loop_
_entity.id
_entity.type
_entity.pdbx_description
1 polymer ?
#
loop_
_entity_poly.entity_id
_entity_poly.type
_entity_poly.pdbx_seq_one_letter_code
_entity_poly.pdbx_strand_id
1 'polypeptide(L)'
;DESAGTMTLAQATAHSVNTIFAQVVTKVGPAKVAAVARAMGIESPLKTVCSITLGVNAVSPLDMADAYATLAARGIHHPPQFIQTVRSASGKVLFQLGRKGRRALPQRVADLETLALRGVITGGTGVAANIGRPAAGKTGTGQNFQDAWFCGYVPQLTTCVWVGYPRAEIPMRNVEGFPEVFGGSLPAEIWHGFMSSVLARVPVRNFAGVAGGPAPAPLAPAPTSSPTPTSPPVPSPSPSHKPHHRGHG
;
A
#
# COMPACT_ATOMS: atom_id res chain seq x y z
N ASP A 1 -10.03 17.68 -15.81
CA ASP A 1 -10.05 18.60 -14.66
C ASP A 1 -8.64 18.84 -14.13
N GLU A 2 -8.13 20.01 -14.46
CA GLU A 2 -6.77 20.52 -14.30
C GLU A 2 -6.52 21.13 -12.90
N SER A 3 -6.95 20.51 -11.81
CA SER A 3 -6.80 21.13 -10.48
C SER A 3 -5.51 20.77 -9.73
N ALA A 4 -4.65 19.95 -10.32
CA ALA A 4 -3.28 19.76 -9.84
C ALA A 4 -2.32 20.16 -10.96
N GLY A 5 -1.67 21.32 -10.80
CA GLY A 5 -0.55 21.71 -11.66
C GLY A 5 0.60 20.69 -11.64
N THR A 6 1.75 21.07 -12.18
CA THR A 6 2.94 20.21 -12.13
C THR A 6 3.33 19.90 -10.68
N MET A 7 3.53 18.62 -10.35
CA MET A 7 4.01 18.19 -9.04
C MET A 7 5.17 17.21 -9.15
N THR A 8 6.00 17.20 -8.12
CA THR A 8 7.05 16.18 -7.99
C THR A 8 6.42 14.81 -7.70
N LEU A 9 7.11 13.73 -8.03
CA LEU A 9 6.66 12.39 -7.67
C LEU A 9 6.54 12.21 -6.14
N ALA A 10 7.39 12.87 -5.35
CA ALA A 10 7.29 12.83 -3.90
C ALA A 10 5.98 13.45 -3.38
N GLN A 11 5.56 14.58 -3.94
CA GLN A 11 4.26 15.20 -3.63
C GLN A 11 3.10 14.31 -4.11
N ALA A 12 3.20 13.75 -5.32
CA ALA A 12 2.21 12.83 -5.85
C ALA A 12 2.06 11.59 -4.95
N THR A 13 3.16 11.04 -4.43
CA THR A 13 3.15 9.95 -3.45
C THR A 13 2.47 10.38 -2.15
N ALA A 14 2.84 11.55 -1.59
CA ALA A 14 2.30 12.07 -0.33
C ALA A 14 0.77 12.26 -0.38
N HIS A 15 0.26 12.77 -1.51
CA HIS A 15 -1.17 13.07 -1.70
C HIS A 15 -1.93 12.00 -2.48
N SER A 16 -1.27 10.89 -2.84
CA SER A 16 -1.87 9.76 -3.56
C SER A 16 -2.54 10.13 -4.90
N VAL A 17 -1.85 10.91 -5.73
CA VAL A 17 -2.42 11.51 -6.95
C VAL A 17 -2.40 10.50 -8.12
N ASN A 18 -3.51 9.79 -8.30
CA ASN A 18 -3.66 8.72 -9.29
C ASN A 18 -3.33 9.15 -10.73
N THR A 19 -3.66 10.38 -11.13
CA THR A 19 -3.44 10.87 -12.51
C THR A 19 -1.96 10.98 -12.86
N ILE A 20 -1.08 11.30 -11.90
CA ILE A 20 0.37 11.32 -12.12
C ILE A 20 0.89 9.90 -12.29
N PHE A 21 0.48 8.97 -11.41
CA PHE A 21 0.92 7.58 -11.50
C PHE A 21 0.38 6.86 -12.76
N ALA A 22 -0.80 7.23 -13.23
CA ALA A 22 -1.33 6.79 -14.54
C ALA A 22 -0.43 7.24 -15.71
N GLN A 23 0.17 8.43 -15.64
CA GLN A 23 1.15 8.88 -16.64
C GLN A 23 2.51 8.20 -16.48
N VAL A 24 2.92 7.86 -15.26
CA VAL A 24 4.18 7.15 -15.03
C VAL A 24 4.10 5.72 -15.59
N VAL A 25 3.03 4.98 -15.29
CA VAL A 25 2.87 3.59 -15.72
C VAL A 25 2.79 3.45 -17.24
N THR A 26 2.20 4.42 -17.95
CA THR A 26 2.17 4.43 -19.42
C THR A 26 3.55 4.66 -20.03
N LYS A 27 4.43 5.41 -19.34
CA LYS A 27 5.82 5.63 -19.77
C LYS A 27 6.74 4.45 -19.47
N VAL A 28 6.61 3.82 -18.29
CA VAL A 28 7.52 2.73 -17.88
C VAL A 28 7.06 1.34 -18.33
N GLY A 29 5.74 1.15 -18.46
CA GLY A 29 5.08 -0.10 -18.80
C GLY A 29 4.64 -0.91 -17.57
N PRO A 30 3.40 -1.44 -17.55
CA PRO A 30 2.86 -2.17 -16.39
C PRO A 30 3.59 -3.49 -16.09
N ALA A 31 4.21 -4.12 -17.10
CA ALA A 31 5.01 -5.33 -16.89
C ALA A 31 6.24 -5.08 -16.00
N LYS A 32 6.89 -3.91 -16.13
CA LYS A 32 8.03 -3.55 -15.29
C LYS A 32 7.59 -3.27 -13.85
N VAL A 33 6.41 -2.67 -13.66
CA VAL A 33 5.81 -2.48 -12.33
C VAL A 33 5.57 -3.83 -11.66
N ALA A 34 4.96 -4.77 -12.37
CA ALA A 34 4.76 -6.13 -11.84
C ALA A 34 6.08 -6.82 -11.52
N ALA A 35 7.10 -6.72 -12.39
CA ALA A 35 8.41 -7.32 -12.16
C ALA A 35 9.09 -6.78 -10.89
N VAL A 36 9.00 -5.47 -10.64
CA VAL A 36 9.51 -4.86 -9.40
C VAL A 36 8.72 -5.36 -8.19
N ALA A 37 7.39 -5.38 -8.26
CA ALA A 37 6.54 -5.91 -7.19
C ALA A 37 6.89 -7.38 -6.85
N ARG A 38 7.09 -8.23 -7.87
CA ARG A 38 7.55 -9.61 -7.69
C ARG A 38 8.94 -9.68 -7.05
N ALA A 39 9.87 -8.84 -7.50
CA ALA A 39 11.22 -8.81 -6.95
C ALA A 39 11.23 -8.45 -5.46
N MET A 40 10.26 -7.65 -5.02
CA MET A 40 10.11 -7.21 -3.63
C MET A 40 9.33 -8.20 -2.74
N GLY A 41 8.74 -9.26 -3.28
CA GLY A 41 8.07 -10.31 -2.48
C GLY A 41 6.57 -10.47 -2.73
N ILE A 42 5.96 -9.77 -3.69
CA ILE A 42 4.55 -10.03 -4.03
C ILE A 42 4.43 -11.39 -4.75
N GLU A 43 3.74 -12.36 -4.13
CA GLU A 43 3.51 -13.71 -4.67
C GLU A 43 2.10 -13.88 -5.25
N SER A 44 1.15 -13.05 -4.83
CA SER A 44 -0.22 -12.99 -5.37
C SER A 44 -0.24 -12.74 -6.88
N PRO A 45 -1.17 -13.32 -7.65
CA PRO A 45 -1.28 -13.07 -9.09
C PRO A 45 -1.44 -11.57 -9.43
N LEU A 46 -0.66 -11.08 -10.41
CA LEU A 46 -0.70 -9.69 -10.85
C LEU A 46 -1.06 -9.62 -12.33
N LYS A 47 -2.16 -8.91 -12.64
CA LYS A 47 -2.51 -8.49 -14.00
C LYS A 47 -1.62 -7.33 -14.43
N THR A 48 -0.89 -7.51 -15.53
CA THR A 48 0.06 -6.53 -16.09
C THR A 48 -0.62 -5.50 -16.99
N VAL A 49 -1.65 -4.83 -16.46
CA VAL A 49 -2.40 -3.75 -17.12
C VAL A 49 -2.07 -2.41 -16.48
N CYS A 50 -2.29 -1.28 -17.18
CA CYS A 50 -1.92 0.04 -16.66
C CYS A 50 -2.57 0.37 -15.30
N SER A 51 -3.77 -0.14 -15.03
CA SER A 51 -4.44 0.02 -13.73
C SER A 51 -3.75 -0.69 -12.57
N ILE A 52 -2.68 -1.47 -12.80
CA ILE A 52 -1.81 -2.01 -11.73
C ILE A 52 -1.34 -0.92 -10.76
N THR A 53 -1.09 0.29 -11.25
CA THR A 53 -0.66 1.42 -10.42
C THR A 53 -1.76 1.98 -9.50
N LEU A 54 -3.00 1.54 -9.70
CA LEU A 54 -4.17 1.95 -8.92
C LEU A 54 -4.61 0.86 -7.93
N GLY A 55 -3.87 -0.24 -7.81
CA GLY A 55 -4.16 -1.29 -6.82
C GLY A 55 -5.32 -2.21 -7.18
N VAL A 56 -5.65 -2.40 -8.46
CA VAL A 56 -6.76 -3.29 -8.91
C VAL A 56 -6.48 -4.80 -8.72
N ASN A 57 -5.29 -5.16 -8.25
CA ASN A 57 -4.92 -6.55 -8.01
C ASN A 57 -5.15 -6.89 -6.54
N ALA A 58 -5.85 -7.99 -6.28
CA ALA A 58 -5.94 -8.54 -4.95
C ALA A 58 -4.57 -9.08 -4.51
N VAL A 59 -4.07 -8.61 -3.37
CA VAL A 59 -2.79 -9.02 -2.78
C VAL A 59 -2.99 -9.30 -1.30
N SER A 60 -2.24 -10.26 -0.76
CA SER A 60 -2.33 -10.60 0.66
C SER A 60 -1.67 -9.50 1.52
N PRO A 61 -2.11 -9.30 2.78
CA PRO A 61 -1.38 -8.44 3.71
C PRO A 61 0.06 -8.89 3.97
N LEU A 62 0.35 -10.20 3.87
CA LEU A 62 1.70 -10.73 4.01
C LEU A 62 2.59 -10.30 2.84
N ASP A 63 2.08 -10.37 1.60
CA ASP A 63 2.80 -9.90 0.40
C ASP A 63 3.15 -8.41 0.54
N MET A 64 2.18 -7.59 0.96
CA MET A 64 2.41 -6.17 1.15
C MET A 64 3.43 -5.89 2.26
N ALA A 65 3.36 -6.61 3.38
CA ALA A 65 4.34 -6.49 4.47
C ALA A 65 5.75 -6.89 4.00
N ASP A 66 5.88 -7.96 3.21
CA ASP A 66 7.16 -8.41 2.66
C ASP A 66 7.75 -7.40 1.65
N ALA A 67 6.91 -6.88 0.75
CA ALA A 67 7.30 -5.84 -0.19
C ALA A 67 7.79 -4.56 0.52
N TYR A 68 7.10 -4.12 1.57
CA TYR A 68 7.52 -2.95 2.36
C TYR A 68 8.74 -3.28 3.23
N ALA A 69 8.93 -4.52 3.67
CA ALA A 69 10.15 -4.95 4.36
C ALA A 69 11.38 -4.86 3.43
N THR A 70 11.22 -5.13 2.14
CA THR A 70 12.28 -4.90 1.15
C THR A 70 12.70 -3.42 1.08
N LEU A 71 11.74 -2.48 1.16
CA LEU A 71 12.05 -1.04 1.23
C LEU A 71 12.77 -0.68 2.54
N ALA A 72 12.26 -1.15 3.68
CA ALA A 72 12.87 -0.93 4.99
C ALA A 72 14.32 -1.48 5.06
N ALA A 73 14.58 -2.61 4.40
CA ALA A 73 15.89 -3.22 4.23
C ALA A 73 16.68 -2.64 3.03
N ARG A 74 16.34 -1.43 2.58
CA ARG A 74 17.08 -0.66 1.56
C ARG A 74 17.30 -1.43 0.27
N GLY A 75 16.27 -2.15 -0.16
CA GLY A 75 16.21 -2.90 -1.42
C GLY A 75 16.69 -4.35 -1.33
N ILE A 76 16.96 -4.88 -0.14
CA ILE A 76 17.23 -6.31 0.06
C ILE A 76 15.93 -7.01 0.47
N HIS A 77 15.49 -7.96 -0.35
CA HIS A 77 14.36 -8.82 -0.06
C HIS A 77 14.81 -10.03 0.76
N HIS A 78 14.08 -10.31 1.84
CA HIS A 78 14.24 -11.49 2.68
C HIS A 78 12.89 -12.21 2.73
N PRO A 79 12.76 -13.44 2.19
CA PRO A 79 11.49 -14.15 2.22
C PRO A 79 10.94 -14.27 3.65
N PRO A 80 9.62 -14.12 3.85
CA PRO A 80 9.02 -14.21 5.17
C PRO A 80 9.18 -15.63 5.72
N GLN A 81 9.57 -15.72 7.00
CA GLN A 81 9.82 -16.97 7.69
C GLN A 81 9.32 -16.86 9.12
N PHE A 82 8.52 -17.83 9.56
CA PHE A 82 7.99 -17.88 10.94
C PHE A 82 8.78 -18.82 11.84
N ILE A 83 9.56 -19.75 11.28
CA ILE A 83 10.42 -20.68 12.03
C ILE A 83 11.83 -20.08 12.13
N GLN A 84 12.28 -19.79 13.35
CA GLN A 84 13.66 -19.32 13.59
C GLN A 84 14.63 -20.47 13.85
N THR A 85 14.23 -21.45 14.67
CA THR A 85 15.06 -22.58 15.05
C THR A 85 14.18 -23.81 15.27
N VAL A 86 14.64 -24.99 14.84
CA VAL A 86 14.07 -26.29 15.23
C VAL A 86 15.13 -27.07 15.99
N ARG A 87 14.74 -27.64 17.14
CA ARG A 87 15.61 -28.49 17.96
C ARG A 87 14.99 -29.86 18.16
N SER A 88 15.80 -30.90 18.24
CA SER A 88 15.37 -32.23 18.67
C SER A 88 15.01 -32.23 20.16
N ALA A 89 14.38 -33.30 20.64
CA ALA A 89 14.14 -33.53 22.07
C ALA A 89 15.44 -33.54 22.90
N SER A 90 16.55 -33.95 22.30
CA SER A 90 17.88 -33.91 22.92
C SER A 90 18.58 -32.54 22.88
N GLY A 91 17.93 -31.50 22.34
CA GLY A 91 18.46 -30.14 22.26
C GLY A 91 19.33 -29.84 21.03
N LYS A 92 19.59 -30.83 20.16
CA LYS A 92 20.37 -30.65 18.92
C LYS A 92 19.61 -29.74 17.95
N VAL A 93 20.28 -28.71 17.43
CA VAL A 93 19.72 -27.84 16.38
C VAL A 93 19.59 -28.63 15.08
N LEU A 94 18.37 -28.74 14.58
CA LEU A 94 18.03 -29.38 13.30
C LEU A 94 17.90 -28.35 12.19
N PHE A 95 17.48 -27.14 12.53
CA PHE A 95 17.33 -26.02 11.62
C PHE A 95 17.59 -24.71 12.38
N GLN A 96 18.26 -23.77 11.71
CA GLN A 96 18.43 -22.40 12.17
C GLN A 96 18.26 -21.48 10.96
N LEU A 97 17.39 -20.49 11.08
CA LEU A 97 17.14 -19.53 10.02
C LEU A 97 18.41 -18.74 9.71
N GLY A 98 18.84 -18.80 8.45
CA GLY A 98 19.93 -17.99 7.93
C GLY A 98 19.44 -16.59 7.52
N ARG A 99 20.38 -15.63 7.40
CA ARG A 99 20.10 -14.25 6.98
C ARG A 99 20.28 -14.05 5.47
N LYS A 100 19.88 -15.02 4.65
CA LYS A 100 20.01 -14.91 3.19
C LYS A 100 19.01 -13.88 2.68
N GLY A 101 19.48 -12.95 1.84
CA GLY A 101 18.64 -11.95 1.19
C GLY A 101 19.12 -11.73 -0.24
N ARG A 102 18.23 -11.21 -1.08
CA ARG A 102 18.53 -10.90 -2.49
C ARG A 102 18.28 -9.42 -2.74
N ARG A 103 19.17 -8.78 -3.50
CA ARG A 103 18.95 -7.40 -3.94
C ARG A 103 17.80 -7.35 -4.95
N ALA A 104 16.67 -6.80 -4.53
CA ALA A 104 15.49 -6.54 -5.35
C ALA A 104 15.52 -5.15 -5.98
N LEU A 105 16.05 -4.16 -5.25
CA LEU A 105 16.19 -2.78 -5.70
C LEU A 105 17.62 -2.26 -5.50
N PRO A 106 18.10 -1.35 -6.37
CA PRO A 106 19.26 -0.54 -6.04
C PRO A 106 19.01 0.23 -4.73
N GLN A 107 20.00 0.25 -3.85
CA GLN A 107 19.86 0.85 -2.51
C GLN A 107 19.36 2.31 -2.58
N ARG A 108 19.94 3.10 -3.48
CA ARG A 108 19.55 4.51 -3.69
C ARG A 108 18.07 4.66 -4.09
N VAL A 109 17.52 3.72 -4.86
CA VAL A 109 16.11 3.75 -5.26
C VAL A 109 15.21 3.49 -4.05
N ALA A 110 15.54 2.48 -3.23
CA ALA A 110 14.79 2.20 -2.00
C ALA A 110 14.88 3.36 -0.98
N ASP A 111 16.04 4.01 -0.86
CA ASP A 111 16.22 5.17 0.02
C ASP A 111 15.42 6.39 -0.47
N LEU A 112 15.37 6.64 -1.79
CA LEU A 112 14.55 7.70 -2.38
C LEU A 112 13.05 7.44 -2.23
N GLU A 113 12.62 6.19 -2.41
CA GLU A 113 11.23 5.79 -2.18
C GLU A 113 10.85 5.97 -0.71
N THR A 114 11.73 5.56 0.20
CA THR A 114 11.57 5.80 1.65
C THR A 114 11.42 7.30 1.93
N LEU A 115 12.21 8.15 1.29
CA LEU A 115 12.11 9.61 1.44
C LEU A 115 10.74 10.14 0.99
N ALA A 116 10.21 9.67 -0.14
CA ALA A 116 8.88 10.05 -0.61
C ALA A 116 7.77 9.55 0.34
N LEU A 117 7.86 8.30 0.81
CA LEU A 117 6.89 7.67 1.72
C LEU A 117 6.86 8.30 3.11
N ARG A 118 7.94 8.95 3.57
CA ARG A 118 7.91 9.75 4.80
C ARG A 118 6.93 10.92 4.68
N GLY A 119 6.86 11.55 3.50
CA GLY A 119 5.96 12.67 3.22
C GLY A 119 4.48 12.36 3.46
N VAL A 120 4.09 11.10 3.22
CA VAL A 120 2.72 10.62 3.46
C VAL A 120 2.31 10.76 4.94
N ILE A 121 3.24 10.46 5.86
CA ILE A 121 2.99 10.51 7.30
C ILE A 121 3.19 11.93 7.85
N THR A 122 4.16 12.68 7.34
CA THR A 122 4.48 14.01 7.89
C THR A 122 3.51 15.11 7.46
N GLY A 123 2.77 14.92 6.37
CA GLY A 123 1.80 15.92 5.89
C GLY A 123 0.91 15.47 4.74
N GLY A 124 0.87 14.17 4.46
CA GLY A 124 0.09 13.59 3.37
C GLY A 124 -1.15 12.85 3.86
N THR A 125 -1.55 11.82 3.12
CA THR A 125 -2.77 11.06 3.41
C THR A 125 -2.70 10.17 4.66
N GLY A 126 -1.51 9.96 5.23
CA GLY A 126 -1.26 9.01 6.32
C GLY A 126 -0.91 9.66 7.65
N VAL A 127 -1.29 10.91 7.88
CA VAL A 127 -0.93 11.67 9.10
C VAL A 127 -1.33 10.97 10.41
N ALA A 128 -2.43 10.24 10.42
CA ALA A 128 -2.88 9.47 11.59
C ALA A 128 -1.87 8.36 12.00
N ALA A 129 -1.03 7.90 11.08
CA ALA A 129 0.04 6.94 11.35
C ALA A 129 1.30 7.59 11.96
N ASN A 130 1.30 8.88 12.29
CA ASN A 130 2.47 9.51 12.89
C ASN A 130 2.66 9.05 14.34
N ILE A 131 3.73 8.30 14.59
CA ILE A 131 4.09 7.72 15.90
C ILE A 131 5.21 8.51 16.62
N GLY A 132 5.48 9.75 16.22
CA GLY A 132 6.47 10.63 16.88
C GLY A 132 7.93 10.24 16.64
N ARG A 133 8.22 9.36 15.67
CA ARG A 133 9.57 8.94 15.26
C ARG A 133 9.65 8.78 13.73
N PRO A 134 10.86 8.72 13.14
CA PRO A 134 11.01 8.50 11.71
C PRO A 134 10.28 7.23 11.26
N ALA A 135 9.28 7.41 10.41
CA ALA A 135 8.46 6.36 9.83
C ALA A 135 8.17 6.72 8.36
N ALA A 136 7.91 5.69 7.54
CA ALA A 136 7.53 5.82 6.15
C ALA A 136 6.34 4.90 5.89
N GLY A 137 5.40 5.30 5.05
CA GLY A 137 4.26 4.46 4.75
C GLY A 137 3.37 5.02 3.65
N LYS A 138 2.34 4.27 3.32
CA LYS A 138 1.38 4.64 2.28
C LYS A 138 -0.02 4.15 2.64
N THR A 139 -0.99 5.02 2.39
CA THR A 139 -2.41 4.67 2.38
C THR A 139 -2.82 4.00 1.07
N GLY A 140 -3.75 3.07 1.14
CA GLY A 140 -4.51 2.56 -0.01
C GLY A 140 -6.00 2.57 0.30
N THR A 141 -6.83 2.89 -0.70
CA THR A 141 -8.29 2.85 -0.58
C THR A 141 -8.83 2.22 -1.85
N GLY A 142 -9.50 1.10 -1.71
CA GLY A 142 -10.24 0.45 -2.80
C GLY A 142 -11.41 1.31 -3.25
N GLN A 143 -11.94 0.99 -4.42
CA GLN A 143 -13.08 1.72 -4.95
C GLN A 143 -14.28 1.61 -3.99
N ASN A 144 -15.10 2.66 -3.90
CA ASN A 144 -16.31 2.68 -3.07
C ASN A 144 -16.07 2.29 -1.59
N PHE A 145 -14.86 2.53 -1.07
CA PHE A 145 -14.47 2.29 0.33
C PHE A 145 -14.63 0.84 0.79
N GLN A 146 -14.45 -0.11 -0.13
CA GLN A 146 -14.59 -1.54 0.16
C GLN A 146 -13.35 -2.13 0.85
N ASP A 147 -12.19 -1.54 0.58
CA ASP A 147 -10.90 -1.91 1.15
C ASP A 147 -10.15 -0.67 1.63
N ALA A 148 -9.54 -0.75 2.81
CA ALA A 148 -8.72 0.33 3.33
C ALA A 148 -7.41 -0.25 3.86
N TRP A 149 -6.30 0.37 3.45
CA TRP A 149 -4.96 -0.12 3.72
C TRP A 149 -4.08 0.97 4.32
N PHE A 150 -3.26 0.59 5.27
CA PHE A 150 -2.05 1.35 5.62
C PHE A 150 -0.87 0.39 5.73
N CYS A 151 0.14 0.60 4.90
CA CYS A 151 1.39 -0.12 4.94
C CYS A 151 2.52 0.83 5.28
N GLY A 152 3.29 0.51 6.32
CA GLY A 152 4.35 1.38 6.79
C GLY A 152 5.42 0.66 7.56
N TYR A 153 6.54 1.36 7.77
CA TYR A 153 7.71 0.82 8.44
C TYR A 153 8.53 1.89 9.13
N VAL A 154 9.29 1.43 10.11
CA VAL A 154 10.51 2.05 10.62
C VAL A 154 11.71 1.17 10.21
N PRO A 155 12.97 1.61 10.34
CA PRO A 155 14.12 0.78 9.95
C PRO A 155 14.18 -0.62 10.59
N GLN A 156 13.47 -0.82 11.70
CA GLN A 156 13.49 -2.07 12.48
C GLN A 156 12.26 -2.97 12.26
N LEU A 157 11.16 -2.44 11.75
CA LEU A 157 9.89 -3.16 11.70
C LEU A 157 8.98 -2.61 10.59
N THR A 158 8.41 -3.52 9.83
CA THR A 158 7.35 -3.25 8.84
C THR A 158 6.03 -3.81 9.33
N THR A 159 4.94 -3.10 9.06
CA THR A 159 3.58 -3.53 9.37
C THR A 159 2.63 -3.05 8.27
N CYS A 160 1.74 -3.94 7.84
CA CYS A 160 0.64 -3.64 6.93
C CYS A 160 -0.67 -3.98 7.60
N VAL A 161 -1.60 -3.04 7.56
CA VAL A 161 -2.95 -3.17 8.08
C VAL A 161 -3.91 -3.07 6.91
N TRP A 162 -4.82 -4.03 6.83
CA TRP A 162 -5.99 -4.00 5.97
C TRP A 162 -7.23 -4.03 6.83
N VAL A 163 -8.22 -3.25 6.44
CA VAL A 163 -9.58 -3.27 6.99
C VAL A 163 -10.53 -3.42 5.81
N GLY A 164 -11.46 -4.36 5.93
CA GLY A 164 -12.46 -4.68 4.91
C GLY A 164 -13.24 -5.93 5.30
N TYR A 165 -14.13 -6.36 4.42
CA TYR A 165 -14.95 -7.55 4.65
C TYR A 165 -14.34 -8.76 3.92
N PRO A 166 -13.89 -9.80 4.63
CA PRO A 166 -13.04 -10.85 4.05
C PRO A 166 -13.75 -11.76 3.04
N ARG A 167 -15.08 -11.68 2.93
CA ARG A 167 -15.89 -12.54 2.08
C ARG A 167 -16.63 -11.77 0.97
N ALA A 168 -16.58 -10.45 0.96
CA ALA A 168 -17.31 -9.63 0.01
C ALA A 168 -16.79 -8.19 -0.05
N GLU A 169 -16.92 -7.55 -1.21
CA GLU A 169 -16.58 -6.14 -1.44
C GLU A 169 -17.70 -5.21 -0.93
N ILE A 170 -17.83 -5.09 0.39
CA ILE A 170 -18.88 -4.28 1.03
C ILE A 170 -18.33 -2.89 1.38
N PRO A 171 -18.98 -1.79 0.96
CA PRO A 171 -18.57 -0.44 1.33
C PRO A 171 -18.56 -0.23 2.85
N MET A 172 -17.45 0.23 3.39
CA MET A 172 -17.31 0.58 4.80
C MET A 172 -17.73 2.04 5.05
N ARG A 173 -19.03 2.25 5.27
CA ARG A 173 -19.61 3.55 5.64
C ARG A 173 -20.13 3.52 7.08
N ASN A 174 -19.94 4.61 7.82
CA ASN A 174 -20.37 4.74 9.22
C ASN A 174 -19.84 3.61 10.12
N VAL A 175 -18.57 3.24 9.97
CA VAL A 175 -17.91 2.17 10.74
C VAL A 175 -17.02 2.81 11.80
N GLU A 176 -17.21 2.43 13.07
CA GLU A 176 -16.38 2.91 14.21
C GLU A 176 -16.25 4.45 14.27
N GLY A 177 -17.32 5.17 13.94
CA GLY A 177 -17.33 6.64 13.94
C GLY A 177 -16.78 7.32 12.68
N PHE A 178 -16.30 6.56 11.68
CA PHE A 178 -15.88 7.10 10.39
C PHE A 178 -17.02 7.10 9.38
N PRO A 179 -17.37 8.26 8.77
CA PRO A 179 -18.37 8.31 7.70
C PRO A 179 -18.01 7.40 6.53
N GLU A 180 -16.72 7.35 6.17
CA GLU A 180 -16.15 6.49 5.15
C GLU A 180 -14.79 5.99 5.63
N VAL A 181 -14.53 4.69 5.51
CA VAL A 181 -13.23 4.11 5.88
C VAL A 181 -12.31 4.12 4.66
N PHE A 182 -11.23 4.89 4.77
CA PHE A 182 -10.16 4.97 3.78
C PHE A 182 -8.80 4.71 4.45
N GLY A 183 -7.73 4.53 3.68
CA GLY A 183 -6.43 4.10 4.23
C GLY A 183 -5.86 4.99 5.35
N GLY A 184 -6.18 6.28 5.36
CA GLY A 184 -5.76 7.25 6.39
C GLY A 184 -6.64 7.30 7.64
N SER A 185 -7.71 6.51 7.69
CA SER A 185 -8.63 6.39 8.83
C SER A 185 -8.27 5.18 9.71
N LEU A 186 -9.20 4.25 9.97
CA LEU A 186 -9.01 3.06 10.79
C LEU A 186 -7.69 2.31 10.52
N PRO A 187 -7.26 2.01 9.28
CA PRO A 187 -6.01 1.28 9.07
C PRO A 187 -4.77 2.02 9.59
N ALA A 188 -4.71 3.34 9.41
CA ALA A 188 -3.62 4.17 9.89
C ALA A 188 -3.63 4.29 11.42
N GLU A 189 -4.81 4.39 12.04
CA GLU A 189 -4.95 4.40 13.51
C GLU A 189 -4.58 3.06 14.15
N ILE A 190 -4.98 1.94 13.55
CA ILE A 190 -4.58 0.60 13.99
C ILE A 190 -3.07 0.44 13.85
N TRP A 191 -2.49 0.86 12.72
CA TRP A 191 -1.05 0.84 12.51
C TRP A 191 -0.33 1.68 13.56
N HIS A 192 -0.83 2.89 13.84
CA HIS A 192 -0.30 3.77 14.88
C HIS A 192 -0.30 3.07 16.24
N GLY A 193 -1.46 2.57 16.68
CA GLY A 193 -1.62 1.95 17.99
C GLY A 193 -0.70 0.74 18.17
N PHE A 194 -0.63 -0.13 17.15
CA PHE A 194 0.26 -1.29 17.16
C PHE A 194 1.73 -0.87 17.21
N MET A 195 2.17 0.00 16.29
CA MET A 195 3.58 0.40 16.16
C MET A 195 4.07 1.20 17.37
N SER A 196 3.24 2.11 17.91
CA SER A 196 3.54 2.84 19.15
C SER A 196 3.75 1.88 20.33
N SER A 197 2.91 0.85 20.44
CA SER A 197 3.02 -0.17 21.49
C SER A 197 4.29 -1.01 21.37
N VAL A 198 4.53 -1.64 20.21
CA VAL A 198 5.67 -2.56 20.04
C VAL A 198 7.02 -1.85 19.97
N LEU A 199 7.04 -0.55 19.65
CA LEU A 199 8.27 0.24 19.59
C LEU A 199 8.54 1.08 20.83
N ALA A 200 7.68 1.04 21.86
CA ALA A 200 7.79 1.91 23.05
C ALA A 200 9.15 1.84 23.75
N ARG A 201 9.83 0.69 23.69
CA ARG A 201 11.16 0.45 24.29
C ARG A 201 12.25 0.19 23.25
N VAL A 202 11.95 0.40 21.97
CA VAL A 202 12.91 0.17 20.88
C VAL A 202 13.57 1.50 20.53
N PRO A 203 14.92 1.62 20.61
CA PRO A 203 15.62 2.85 20.29
C PRO A 203 15.21 3.44 18.94
N VAL A 204 15.08 4.77 18.87
CA VAL A 204 14.79 5.47 17.62
C VAL A 204 15.96 5.31 16.67
N ARG A 205 15.69 4.87 15.43
CA ARG A 205 16.66 4.86 14.34
C ARG A 205 16.17 5.77 13.23
N ASN A 206 17.08 6.55 12.68
CA ASN A 206 16.81 7.32 11.46
C ASN A 206 16.92 6.42 10.24
N PHE A 207 16.16 6.73 9.20
CA PHE A 207 16.49 6.25 7.86
C PHE A 207 17.83 6.83 7.43
N ALA A 208 18.62 6.05 6.69
CA ALA A 208 19.84 6.58 6.10
C ALA A 208 19.51 7.75 5.17
N GLY A 209 20.31 8.82 5.24
CA GLY A 209 20.16 9.94 4.31
C GLY A 209 20.44 9.52 2.87
N VAL A 210 19.76 10.16 1.92
CA VAL A 210 20.11 10.06 0.50
C VAL A 210 21.28 11.01 0.27
N ALA A 211 22.51 10.50 0.21
CA ALA A 211 23.67 11.34 -0.12
C ALA A 211 23.47 11.97 -1.52
N GLY A 212 23.55 13.30 -1.61
CA GLY A 212 23.57 14.06 -2.86
C GLY A 212 22.22 14.28 -3.57
N GLY A 213 21.08 14.22 -2.86
CA GLY A 213 19.76 14.59 -3.40
C GLY A 213 19.22 15.88 -2.77
N PRO A 214 18.46 16.72 -3.52
CA PRO A 214 17.80 17.88 -2.92
C PRO A 214 16.86 17.42 -1.80
N ALA A 215 16.88 18.12 -0.66
CA ALA A 215 15.91 17.92 0.40
C ALA A 215 14.48 18.07 -0.17
N PRO A 216 13.51 17.25 0.28
CA PRO A 216 12.13 17.45 -0.13
C PRO A 216 11.70 18.85 0.29
N ALA A 217 11.17 19.63 -0.65
CA ALA A 217 10.62 20.96 -0.37
C ALA A 217 9.51 20.84 0.70
N PRO A 218 9.31 21.87 1.54
CA PRO A 218 8.17 21.91 2.46
C PRO A 218 6.88 21.64 1.69
N LEU A 219 6.10 20.64 2.14
CA LEU A 219 4.82 20.30 1.52
C LEU A 219 3.88 21.51 1.68
N ALA A 220 3.32 21.99 0.57
CA ALA A 220 2.24 22.97 0.60
C ALA A 220 0.98 22.33 1.22
N PRO A 221 0.07 23.12 1.82
CA PRO A 221 -1.19 22.61 2.35
C PRO A 221 -1.97 21.88 1.24
N ALA A 222 -2.48 20.68 1.55
CA ALA A 222 -3.24 19.88 0.61
C ALA A 222 -4.54 20.61 0.20
N PRO A 223 -4.95 20.57 -1.09
CA PRO A 223 -6.30 20.95 -1.45
C PRO A 223 -7.29 19.92 -0.87
N THR A 224 -8.39 20.42 -0.31
CA THR A 224 -9.54 19.60 0.10
C THR A 224 -10.02 18.76 -1.08
N SER A 225 -9.99 17.43 -0.94
CA SER A 225 -10.51 16.51 -1.95
C SER A 225 -12.03 16.61 -2.03
N SER A 226 -12.55 17.25 -3.07
CA SER A 226 -13.94 17.03 -3.49
C SER A 226 -14.05 15.64 -4.15
N PRO A 227 -15.13 14.89 -3.91
CA PRO A 227 -15.35 13.61 -4.57
C PRO A 227 -15.48 13.81 -6.08
N THR A 228 -14.73 13.02 -6.85
CA THR A 228 -14.85 12.98 -8.32
C THR A 228 -16.25 12.46 -8.69
N PRO A 229 -16.98 13.11 -9.62
CA PRO A 229 -18.31 12.67 -10.01
C PRO A 229 -18.27 11.25 -10.61
N THR A 230 -19.11 10.38 -10.05
CA THR A 230 -19.35 9.01 -10.53
C THR A 230 -20.02 9.06 -11.90
N SER A 231 -19.43 8.42 -12.91
CA SER A 231 -20.09 8.18 -14.20
C SER A 231 -21.37 7.35 -13.97
N PRO A 232 -22.52 7.70 -14.58
CA PRO A 232 -23.77 6.97 -14.37
C PRO A 232 -23.66 5.51 -14.84
N PRO A 233 -24.37 4.57 -14.20
CA PRO A 233 -24.34 3.17 -14.58
C PRO A 233 -24.96 2.98 -15.97
N VAL A 234 -24.28 2.17 -16.79
CA VAL A 234 -24.82 1.69 -18.08
C VAL A 234 -26.04 0.80 -17.78
N PRO A 235 -27.21 1.03 -18.40
CA PRO A 235 -28.39 0.21 -18.16
C PRO A 235 -28.19 -1.22 -18.68
N SER A 236 -28.47 -2.21 -17.83
CA SER A 236 -28.51 -3.63 -18.22
C SER A 236 -29.62 -3.91 -19.24
N PRO A 237 -29.42 -4.84 -20.20
CA PRO A 237 -30.46 -5.22 -21.13
C PRO A 237 -31.55 -6.05 -20.42
N SER A 238 -32.82 -5.67 -20.63
CA SER A 238 -33.99 -6.39 -20.12
C SER A 238 -34.10 -7.82 -20.67
N PRO A 239 -34.59 -8.80 -19.88
CA PRO A 239 -34.78 -10.16 -20.34
C PRO A 239 -35.98 -10.23 -21.32
N SER A 240 -35.76 -10.89 -22.46
CA SER A 240 -36.77 -11.14 -23.48
C SER A 240 -37.85 -12.10 -22.97
N HIS A 241 -39.11 -11.64 -22.96
CA HIS A 241 -40.29 -12.48 -22.70
C HIS A 241 -40.54 -13.40 -23.92
N LYS A 242 -40.48 -14.73 -23.71
CA LYS A 242 -41.08 -15.69 -24.64
C LYS A 242 -42.61 -15.61 -24.55
N PRO A 243 -43.37 -15.63 -25.66
CA PRO A 243 -44.82 -15.72 -25.61
C PRO A 243 -45.27 -17.14 -25.24
N HIS A 244 -46.17 -17.23 -24.26
CA HIS A 244 -46.97 -18.42 -24.02
C HIS A 244 -48.03 -18.54 -25.12
N HIS A 245 -47.97 -19.62 -25.92
CA HIS A 245 -49.10 -20.03 -26.76
C HIS A 245 -50.14 -20.76 -25.89
N ARG A 246 -51.32 -20.15 -25.72
CA ARG A 246 -52.60 -20.85 -25.48
C ARG A 246 -53.35 -20.91 -26.81
N GLY A 247 -53.83 -22.10 -27.17
CA GLY A 247 -54.53 -22.35 -28.42
C GLY A 247 -56.01 -21.96 -28.41
N HIS A 248 -56.62 -21.99 -29.59
CA HIS A 248 -58.00 -22.40 -29.90
C HIS A 248 -58.20 -22.41 -31.43
N GLY A 249 -58.85 -23.45 -31.95
CA GLY A 249 -59.19 -23.64 -33.37
C GLY A 249 -59.00 -25.08 -33.80
#